data_AF-A0A960BKV7-F1
#
_entry.id   AF-A0A960BKV7-F1
#
_cell.length_a   1.000
_cell.length_b   1.000
_cell.length_c   1.000
_cell.angle_alpha   90.00
_cell.angle_beta   90.00
_cell.angle_gamma   90.00
#
_symmetry.space_group_name_H-M   'P 1'
#
loop_
_entity.id
_entity.type
_entity.pdbx_description
1 polymer ?
#
loop_
_entity_poly.entity_id
_entity_poly.type
_entity_poly.pdbx_seq_one_letter_code
_entity_poly.pdbx_strand_id
1 'polypeptide(L)'
;MNHLRRVSALTLAVGLLLPAAATAGASAASGAPGGARSEQGVGNGKGPSGKGACLREARASYKATLRAAHTAKKDAYRAARQEWLASTVEQRAALSEALASATTEEEHRAAREAFQESTSTEREARQTAKAEARTAFKSAQSTARETFRAARGDCRAA
;
A
#
# COMPACT_ATOMS: atom_id res chain seq x y z
N MET A 1 -4.87 -37.54 -16.86
CA MET A 1 -4.04 -37.15 -15.69
C MET A 1 -4.59 -35.84 -15.15
N ASN A 2 -5.05 -35.87 -13.91
CA ASN A 2 -5.82 -34.80 -13.26
C ASN A 2 -4.89 -33.69 -12.76
N HIS A 3 -4.96 -32.48 -13.34
CA HIS A 3 -4.46 -31.26 -12.69
C HIS A 3 -5.57 -30.22 -12.58
N LEU A 4 -6.57 -30.57 -11.79
CA LEU A 4 -7.40 -29.60 -11.08
C LEU A 4 -6.61 -29.07 -9.87
N ARG A 5 -6.73 -27.75 -9.64
CA ARG A 5 -6.40 -26.98 -8.43
C ARG A 5 -5.00 -26.35 -8.39
N ARG A 6 -4.96 -25.05 -8.71
CA ARG A 6 -4.54 -23.96 -7.79
C ARG A 6 -4.77 -22.61 -8.49
N VAL A 7 -6.04 -22.22 -8.65
CA VAL A 7 -6.36 -20.79 -8.62
C VAL A 7 -6.21 -20.41 -7.15
N SER A 8 -5.05 -19.89 -6.78
CA SER A 8 -4.85 -19.26 -5.48
C SER A 8 -5.84 -18.09 -5.41
N ALA A 9 -6.96 -18.33 -4.72
CA ALA A 9 -7.82 -17.29 -4.22
C ALA A 9 -6.99 -16.46 -3.23
N LEU A 10 -6.34 -15.40 -3.73
CA LEU A 10 -5.87 -14.33 -2.89
C LEU A 10 -7.11 -13.51 -2.51
N THR A 11 -7.82 -13.98 -1.49
CA THR A 11 -8.80 -13.21 -0.76
C THR A 11 -8.07 -11.99 -0.21
N LEU A 12 -8.08 -10.90 -0.98
CA LEU A 12 -7.67 -9.59 -0.51
C LEU A 12 -8.73 -9.18 0.51
N ALA A 13 -8.52 -9.64 1.74
CA ALA A 13 -9.08 -9.04 2.93
C ALA A 13 -8.56 -7.60 2.98
N VAL A 14 -9.20 -6.71 2.22
CA VAL A 14 -9.18 -5.27 2.46
C VAL A 14 -9.99 -5.09 3.74
N GLY A 15 -9.34 -5.43 4.84
CA GLY A 15 -9.81 -5.15 6.18
C GLY A 15 -10.03 -3.66 6.28
N LEU A 16 -11.30 -3.30 6.48
CA LEU A 16 -11.77 -2.05 7.04
C LEU A 16 -10.78 -1.51 8.09
N LEU A 17 -9.91 -0.56 7.70
CA LEU A 17 -9.37 0.40 8.65
C LEU A 17 -10.25 1.65 8.58
N LEU A 18 -11.41 1.50 9.23
CA LEU A 18 -12.15 2.60 9.82
C LEU A 18 -11.21 3.28 10.85
N PRO A 19 -11.16 4.62 10.95
CA PRO A 19 -10.44 5.26 12.04
C PRO A 19 -11.20 5.02 13.34
N ALA A 20 -10.73 4.05 14.14
CA ALA A 20 -11.10 3.95 15.54
C ALA A 20 -10.53 5.18 16.25
N ALA A 21 -11.43 6.05 16.71
CA ALA A 21 -11.14 7.10 17.67
C ALA A 21 -10.55 6.43 18.92
N ALA A 22 -9.23 6.56 19.10
CA ALA A 22 -8.55 6.15 20.32
C ALA A 22 -8.96 7.10 21.45
N THR A 23 -9.97 6.69 22.20
CA THR A 23 -10.20 7.12 23.57
C THR A 23 -9.42 6.16 24.48
N ALA A 24 -8.41 6.66 25.17
CA ALA A 24 -8.00 6.25 26.52
C ALA A 24 -6.66 6.92 26.87
N GLY A 25 -6.67 7.68 27.97
CA GLY A 25 -5.46 8.06 28.67
C GLY A 25 -4.97 6.95 29.61
N ALA A 26 -3.92 7.32 30.35
CA ALA A 26 -3.30 6.70 31.53
C ALA A 26 -1.93 6.02 31.31
N SER A 27 -0.93 6.79 31.76
CA SER A 27 0.41 6.52 32.27
C SER A 27 0.79 5.12 32.75
N ALA A 28 2.04 4.70 32.47
CA ALA A 28 2.97 4.09 33.42
C ALA A 28 4.42 4.14 32.89
N ALA A 29 5.39 4.15 33.80
CA ALA A 29 6.74 4.64 33.63
C ALA A 29 7.83 3.56 33.45
N SER A 30 8.97 3.96 32.89
CA SER A 30 10.36 3.50 33.09
C SER A 30 11.21 4.18 31.99
N GLY A 31 12.42 4.69 32.11
CA GLY A 31 13.52 4.63 33.07
C GLY A 31 14.77 5.01 32.25
N ALA A 32 15.47 6.09 32.63
CA ALA A 32 16.55 6.81 31.91
C ALA A 32 17.89 6.01 31.81
N PRO A 33 19.06 6.52 31.30
CA PRO A 33 19.42 7.93 30.99
C PRO A 33 20.34 8.19 29.76
N GLY A 34 20.60 9.47 29.49
CA GLY A 34 21.90 9.91 28.94
C GLY A 34 21.84 10.82 27.70
N GLY A 35 21.90 12.14 27.92
CA GLY A 35 22.08 13.11 26.84
C GLY A 35 21.61 14.53 27.18
N ALA A 36 22.13 15.07 28.29
CA ALA A 36 21.89 16.46 28.65
C ALA A 36 22.58 17.41 27.66
N ARG A 37 21.78 18.22 26.95
CA ARG A 37 22.23 19.52 26.47
C ARG A 37 21.10 20.53 26.67
N SER A 38 21.12 21.14 27.84
CA SER A 38 20.35 22.34 28.17
C SER A 38 21.12 23.55 27.67
N GLU A 39 20.59 24.26 26.67
CA GLU A 39 20.85 25.68 26.49
C GLU A 39 19.54 26.40 26.15
N GLN A 40 18.97 26.98 27.21
CA GLN A 40 18.43 28.34 27.27
C GLN A 40 17.58 28.84 26.08
N GLY A 41 16.27 28.78 26.32
CA GLY A 41 15.30 29.67 25.70
C GLY A 41 14.17 29.93 26.69
N VAL A 42 14.44 30.77 27.71
CA VAL A 42 13.40 31.33 28.59
C VAL A 42 12.57 32.31 27.75
N GLY A 43 11.58 31.77 27.07
CA GLY A 43 10.56 32.52 26.35
C GLY A 43 9.20 32.20 26.94
N ASN A 44 8.73 33.05 27.84
CA ASN A 44 7.31 33.18 28.15
C ASN A 44 6.51 33.34 26.85
N GLY A 45 5.64 32.38 26.54
CA GLY A 45 4.77 32.50 25.38
C GLY A 45 4.10 31.20 25.03
N LYS A 46 3.00 30.89 25.74
CA LYS A 46 1.78 30.27 25.20
C LYS A 46 2.05 29.27 24.06
N GLY A 47 2.04 27.98 24.39
CA GLY A 47 2.02 26.91 23.39
C GLY A 47 1.02 27.23 22.28
N PRO A 48 1.19 26.69 21.06
CA PRO A 48 0.45 27.13 19.89
C PRO A 48 -1.05 26.87 20.11
N SER A 49 -1.74 27.83 20.69
CA SER A 49 -3.16 27.80 21.02
C SER A 49 -3.77 28.96 20.27
N GLY A 50 -4.46 28.63 19.18
CA GLY A 50 -5.05 29.58 18.26
C GLY A 50 -5.19 28.98 16.85
N LYS A 51 -5.98 29.65 15.99
CA LYS A 51 -6.32 29.21 14.62
C LYS A 51 -5.11 28.70 13.82
N GLY A 52 -3.95 29.35 13.97
CA GLY A 52 -2.71 28.95 13.27
C GLY A 52 -2.13 27.60 13.70
N ALA A 53 -2.31 27.20 14.96
CA ALA A 53 -1.88 25.89 15.45
C ALA A 53 -2.77 24.77 14.91
N CYS A 54 -4.08 24.97 15.00
CA CYS A 54 -5.10 24.08 14.47
C CYS A 54 -4.89 23.80 12.98
N LEU A 55 -4.63 24.83 12.17
CA LEU A 55 -4.33 24.66 10.74
C LEU A 55 -3.00 23.94 10.45
N ARG A 56 -1.98 24.14 11.29
CA ARG A 56 -0.70 23.43 11.16
C ARG A 56 -0.87 21.94 11.43
N GLU A 57 -1.62 21.59 12.48
CA GLU A 57 -1.93 20.20 12.83
C GLU A 57 -2.77 19.52 11.76
N ALA A 58 -3.85 20.16 11.29
CA ALA A 58 -4.65 19.65 10.19
C ALA A 58 -3.82 19.42 8.92
N ARG A 59 -2.88 20.33 8.61
CA ARG A 59 -1.97 20.19 7.46
C ARG A 59 -0.94 19.07 7.67
N ALA A 60 -0.44 18.89 8.88
CA ALA A 60 0.48 17.82 9.22
C ALA A 60 -0.21 16.45 9.04
N SER A 61 -1.42 16.32 9.58
CA SER A 61 -2.27 15.12 9.42
C SER A 61 -2.56 14.82 7.94
N TYR A 62 -3.02 15.81 7.17
CA TYR A 62 -3.24 15.66 5.72
C TYR A 62 -2.00 15.15 4.97
N LYS A 63 -0.82 15.73 5.25
CA LYS A 63 0.45 15.31 4.64
C LYS A 63 0.84 13.89 5.07
N ALA A 64 0.65 13.53 6.34
CA ALA A 64 0.93 12.20 6.85
C ALA A 64 0.08 11.15 6.13
N THR A 65 -1.24 11.37 6.03
CA THR A 65 -2.16 10.48 5.32
C THR A 65 -1.77 10.31 3.85
N LEU A 66 -1.44 11.40 3.14
CA LEU A 66 -1.01 11.29 1.74
C LEU A 66 0.32 10.56 1.57
N ARG A 67 1.27 10.75 2.47
CA ARG A 67 2.56 10.03 2.45
C ARG A 67 2.35 8.53 2.69
N ALA A 68 1.51 8.18 3.66
CA ALA A 68 1.16 6.79 3.96
C ALA A 68 0.48 6.14 2.75
N ALA A 69 -0.56 6.78 2.19
CA ALA A 69 -1.26 6.27 1.01
C ALA A 69 -0.35 6.14 -0.22
N HIS A 70 0.56 7.10 -0.43
CA HIS A 70 1.53 7.02 -1.52
C HIS A 70 2.52 5.87 -1.33
N THR A 71 2.97 5.63 -0.11
CA THR A 71 3.87 4.52 0.23
C THR A 71 3.16 3.18 0.00
N ALA A 72 1.94 3.01 0.50
CA ALA A 72 1.13 1.82 0.27
C ALA A 72 0.93 1.53 -1.22
N LYS A 73 0.64 2.55 -2.04
CA LYS A 73 0.55 2.39 -3.51
C LYS A 73 1.86 1.90 -4.12
N LYS A 74 3.01 2.46 -3.70
CA LYS A 74 4.33 2.01 -4.18
C LYS A 74 4.62 0.58 -3.77
N ASP A 75 4.24 0.18 -2.56
CA ASP A 75 4.44 -1.17 -2.03
C ASP A 75 3.61 -2.18 -2.81
N ALA A 76 2.33 -1.88 -3.06
CA ALA A 76 1.49 -2.68 -3.94
C ALA A 76 2.08 -2.85 -5.35
N TYR A 77 2.66 -1.78 -5.92
CA TYR A 77 3.33 -1.87 -7.22
C TYR A 77 4.60 -2.73 -7.19
N ARG A 78 5.35 -2.68 -6.09
CA ARG A 78 6.54 -3.53 -5.90
C ARG A 78 6.14 -4.99 -5.75
N ALA A 79 5.15 -5.28 -4.92
CA ALA A 79 4.61 -6.62 -4.72
C ALA A 79 4.11 -7.23 -6.04
N ALA A 80 3.24 -6.53 -6.76
CA ALA A 80 2.73 -6.99 -8.06
C ALA A 80 3.84 -7.18 -9.12
N ARG A 81 4.95 -6.43 -9.03
CA ARG A 81 6.11 -6.65 -9.89
C ARG A 81 6.90 -7.89 -9.48
N GLN A 82 7.10 -8.11 -8.18
CA GLN A 82 7.82 -9.28 -7.67
C GLN A 82 7.07 -10.57 -8.00
N GLU A 83 5.76 -10.58 -7.83
CA GLU A 83 4.89 -11.69 -8.19
C GLU A 83 4.96 -12.00 -9.69
N TRP A 84 4.82 -10.98 -10.54
CA TRP A 84 4.96 -11.15 -11.99
C TRP A 84 6.36 -11.68 -12.41
N LEU A 85 7.42 -11.26 -11.72
CA LEU A 85 8.77 -11.78 -12.00
C LEU A 85 8.91 -13.25 -11.58
N ALA A 86 8.37 -13.61 -10.42
CA ALA A 86 8.38 -14.99 -9.95
C ALA A 86 7.57 -15.90 -10.90
N SER A 87 6.35 -15.49 -11.26
CA SER A 87 5.50 -16.25 -12.19
C SER A 87 6.13 -16.37 -13.57
N THR A 88 6.80 -15.33 -14.08
CA THR A 88 7.51 -15.41 -15.37
C THR A 88 8.67 -16.42 -15.33
N VAL A 89 9.38 -16.54 -14.21
CA VAL A 89 10.46 -17.54 -14.05
C VAL A 89 9.87 -18.95 -14.07
N GLU A 90 8.81 -19.20 -13.32
CA GLU A 90 8.11 -20.49 -13.30
C GLU A 90 7.54 -20.86 -14.67
N GLN A 91 6.90 -19.92 -15.37
CA GLN A 91 6.37 -20.11 -16.72
C GLN A 91 7.46 -20.45 -17.74
N ARG A 92 8.64 -19.82 -17.62
CA ARG A 92 9.78 -20.14 -18.49
C ARG A 92 10.33 -21.53 -18.22
N ALA A 93 10.43 -21.93 -16.95
CA ALA A 93 10.86 -23.27 -16.58
C ALA A 93 9.88 -24.32 -17.14
N ALA A 94 8.57 -24.11 -16.95
CA ALA A 94 7.53 -24.97 -17.49
C ALA A 94 7.55 -25.06 -19.03
N LEU A 95 7.80 -23.94 -19.72
CA LEU A 95 7.97 -23.94 -21.18
C LEU A 95 9.20 -24.77 -21.59
N SER A 96 10.34 -24.59 -20.93
CA SER A 96 11.56 -25.35 -21.23
C SER A 96 11.36 -26.86 -21.02
N GLU A 97 10.70 -27.26 -19.94
CA GLU A 97 10.35 -28.65 -19.69
C GLU A 97 9.38 -29.20 -20.74
N ALA A 98 8.32 -28.46 -21.06
CA ALA A 98 7.34 -28.86 -22.07
C ALA A 98 7.99 -29.03 -23.45
N LEU A 99 8.85 -28.09 -23.86
CA LEU A 99 9.59 -28.17 -25.12
C LEU A 99 10.60 -29.32 -25.14
N ALA A 100 11.21 -29.67 -24.01
CA ALA A 100 12.13 -30.81 -23.92
C ALA A 100 11.38 -32.16 -24.00
N SER A 101 10.14 -32.20 -23.51
CA SER A 101 9.27 -33.39 -23.56
C SER A 101 8.50 -33.55 -24.88
N ALA A 102 8.37 -32.48 -25.66
CA ALA A 102 7.64 -32.49 -26.92
C ALA A 102 8.37 -33.33 -27.97
N THR A 103 7.61 -34.20 -28.63
CA THR A 103 8.10 -35.10 -29.68
C THR A 103 7.52 -34.75 -31.05
N THR A 104 6.50 -33.88 -31.08
CA THR A 104 5.78 -33.44 -32.27
C THR A 104 5.70 -31.92 -32.38
N GLU A 105 5.50 -31.41 -33.59
CA GLU A 105 5.30 -29.97 -33.82
C GLU A 105 4.02 -29.44 -33.16
N GLU A 106 2.98 -30.26 -33.09
CA GLU A 106 1.74 -29.96 -32.38
C GLU A 106 1.99 -29.75 -30.88
N GLU A 107 2.78 -30.61 -30.24
CA GLU A 107 3.15 -30.47 -28.82
C GLU A 107 4.03 -29.23 -28.58
N HIS A 108 4.97 -28.94 -29.48
CA HIS A 108 5.76 -27.72 -29.42
C HIS A 108 4.91 -26.45 -29.53
N ARG A 109 3.90 -26.47 -30.40
CA ARG A 109 2.97 -25.35 -30.58
C ARG A 109 2.10 -25.17 -29.33
N ALA A 110 1.51 -26.25 -28.82
CA ALA A 110 0.71 -26.24 -27.61
C ALA A 110 1.49 -25.70 -26.40
N ALA A 111 2.76 -26.08 -26.25
CA ALA A 111 3.63 -25.57 -25.19
C ALA A 111 3.85 -24.04 -25.29
N ARG A 112 4.08 -23.53 -26.51
CA ARG A 112 4.24 -22.07 -26.74
C ARG A 112 2.95 -21.29 -26.54
N GLU A 113 1.81 -21.86 -26.94
CA GLU A 113 0.49 -21.26 -26.72
C GLU A 113 0.16 -21.18 -25.23
N ALA A 114 0.40 -22.26 -24.47
CA ALA A 114 0.23 -22.27 -23.02
C ALA A 114 1.13 -21.22 -22.31
N PHE A 115 2.36 -21.01 -22.80
CA PHE A 115 3.23 -19.95 -22.29
C PHE A 115 2.70 -18.54 -22.63
N GLN A 116 2.18 -18.33 -23.84
CA GLN A 116 1.60 -17.03 -24.22
C GLN A 116 0.35 -16.71 -23.40
N GLU A 117 -0.53 -17.69 -23.21
CA GLU A 117 -1.74 -17.53 -22.41
C GLU A 117 -1.40 -17.21 -20.95
N SER A 118 -0.51 -18.00 -20.33
CA SER A 118 -0.10 -17.80 -18.94
C SER A 118 0.59 -16.44 -18.72
N THR A 119 1.46 -16.00 -19.63
CA THR A 119 2.09 -14.67 -19.55
C THR A 119 1.08 -13.53 -19.77
N SER A 120 0.03 -13.75 -20.57
CA SER A 120 -1.08 -12.79 -20.75
C SER A 120 -1.87 -12.63 -19.45
N THR A 121 -2.30 -13.73 -18.83
CA THR A 121 -3.05 -13.73 -17.57
C THR A 121 -2.28 -13.00 -16.46
N GLU A 122 -0.99 -13.29 -16.31
CA GLU A 122 -0.15 -12.63 -15.31
C GLU A 122 0.04 -11.13 -15.57
N ARG A 123 0.12 -10.74 -16.85
CA ARG A 123 0.18 -9.32 -17.23
C ARG A 123 -1.11 -8.61 -16.84
N GLU A 124 -2.26 -9.22 -17.08
CA GLU A 124 -3.57 -8.68 -16.69
C GLU A 124 -3.70 -8.56 -15.17
N ALA A 125 -3.37 -9.62 -14.42
CA ALA A 125 -3.36 -9.61 -12.95
C ALA A 125 -2.53 -8.46 -12.39
N ARG A 126 -1.33 -8.23 -12.94
CA ARG A 126 -0.47 -7.10 -12.55
C ARG A 126 -1.11 -5.74 -12.85
N GLN A 127 -1.81 -5.58 -13.97
CA GLN A 127 -2.48 -4.31 -14.29
C GLN A 127 -3.68 -4.07 -13.37
N THR A 128 -4.44 -5.12 -13.05
CA THR A 128 -5.55 -5.07 -12.09
C THR A 128 -5.05 -4.63 -10.72
N ALA A 129 -4.01 -5.27 -10.17
CA ALA A 129 -3.41 -4.87 -8.89
C ALA A 129 -2.92 -3.40 -8.89
N LYS A 130 -2.34 -2.94 -10.01
CA LYS A 130 -1.93 -1.53 -10.16
C LYS A 130 -3.12 -0.58 -10.23
N ALA A 131 -4.23 -0.99 -10.85
CA ALA A 131 -5.44 -0.20 -10.93
C ALA A 131 -6.11 -0.08 -9.56
N GLU A 132 -6.22 -1.18 -8.83
CA GLU A 132 -6.75 -1.23 -7.46
C GLU A 132 -5.95 -0.31 -6.52
N ALA A 133 -4.62 -0.41 -6.54
CA ALA A 133 -3.76 0.48 -5.74
C ALA A 133 -3.91 1.96 -6.13
N ARG A 134 -4.19 2.28 -7.40
CA ARG A 134 -4.52 3.67 -7.82
C ARG A 134 -5.87 4.11 -7.26
N THR A 135 -6.87 3.25 -7.34
CA THR A 135 -8.22 3.53 -6.84
C THR A 135 -8.19 3.74 -5.33
N ALA A 136 -7.48 2.89 -4.58
CA ALA A 136 -7.27 3.05 -3.15
C ALA A 136 -6.57 4.37 -2.80
N PHE A 137 -5.51 4.73 -3.54
CA PHE A 137 -4.84 6.02 -3.36
C PHE A 137 -5.75 7.22 -3.64
N LYS A 138 -6.56 7.17 -4.71
CA LYS A 138 -7.52 8.23 -5.05
C LYS A 138 -8.57 8.38 -3.94
N SER A 139 -9.10 7.27 -3.43
CA SER A 139 -10.05 7.26 -2.31
C SER A 139 -9.43 7.87 -1.04
N ALA A 140 -8.21 7.43 -0.67
CA ALA A 140 -7.49 8.02 0.47
C ALA A 140 -7.23 9.52 0.28
N GLN A 141 -6.95 9.96 -0.95
CA GLN A 141 -6.76 11.38 -1.26
C GLN A 141 -8.07 12.18 -1.11
N SER A 142 -9.21 11.68 -1.58
CA SER A 142 -10.50 12.37 -1.42
C SER A 142 -10.87 12.47 0.06
N THR A 143 -10.77 11.38 0.81
CA THR A 143 -11.04 11.36 2.25
C THR A 143 -10.12 12.34 2.99
N ALA A 144 -8.81 12.31 2.73
CA ALA A 144 -7.87 13.24 3.36
C ALA A 144 -8.20 14.71 3.04
N ARG A 145 -8.66 15.00 1.82
CA ARG A 145 -9.08 16.36 1.43
C ARG A 145 -10.34 16.80 2.17
N GLU A 146 -11.32 15.92 2.31
CA GLU A 146 -12.56 16.19 3.05
C GLU A 146 -12.28 16.43 4.53
N THR A 147 -11.48 15.56 5.17
CA THR A 147 -11.06 15.74 6.55
C THR A 147 -10.29 17.06 6.75
N PHE A 148 -9.40 17.41 5.82
CA PHE A 148 -8.67 18.68 5.89
C PHE A 148 -9.59 19.89 5.71
N ARG A 149 -10.60 19.80 4.84
CA ARG A 149 -11.60 20.87 4.65
C ARG A 149 -12.46 21.06 5.90
N ALA A 150 -12.91 19.96 6.51
CA ALA A 150 -13.67 19.97 7.76
C ALA A 150 -12.85 20.61 8.88
N ALA A 151 -11.64 20.11 9.13
CA ALA A 151 -10.73 20.67 10.13
C ALA A 151 -10.46 22.16 9.89
N ARG A 152 -10.29 22.59 8.64
CA ARG A 152 -10.12 24.02 8.30
C ARG A 152 -11.37 24.85 8.61
N GLY A 153 -12.57 24.29 8.46
CA GLY A 153 -13.83 24.91 8.87
C GLY A 153 -13.89 25.09 10.39
N ASP A 154 -13.58 24.04 11.13
CA ASP A 154 -13.57 24.03 12.60
C ASP A 154 -12.54 25.03 13.16
N CYS A 155 -11.33 25.06 12.61
CA CYS A 155 -10.29 26.03 12.97
C CYS A 155 -10.67 27.49 12.65
N ARG A 156 -11.63 27.73 11.75
CA ARG A 156 -12.10 29.10 11.44
C ARG A 156 -13.20 29.55 12.39
N ALA A 157 -14.02 28.61 12.86
CA ALA A 157 -15.12 28.85 13.79
C ALA A 157 -14.66 29.00 15.25
N ALA A 158 -13.54 28.37 15.64
CA ALA A 158 -12.91 28.48 16.97
C ALA A 158 -12.05 29.74 17.13
#